data_AF-A0A6I3U9V9-F1
#
_entry.id   AF-A0A6I3U9V9-F1
#
_cell.length_a   1.000
_cell.length_b   1.000
_cell.length_c   1.000
_cell.angle_alpha   90.00
_cell.angle_beta   90.00
_cell.angle_gamma   90.00
#
_symmetry.space_group_name_H-M   'P 1'
#
loop_
_entity.id
_entity.type
_entity.pdbx_description
1 polymer ?
#
loop_
_entity_poly.entity_id
_entity_poly.type
_entity_poly.pdbx_seq_one_letter_code
_entity_poly.pdbx_strand_id
1 'polypeptide(L)'
;KELGLTRVVLAREVSMEELAEIRKRTDVEIEAFVHGAMCISYSGRCTLSNHMSMRDANRGGCSQSCRWKYDLYDMPFGQERKSLKG
;
A
#
# COMPACT_ATOMS: atom_id res chain seq x y z
N LYS A 1 1.28 -7.79 24.11
CA LYS A 1 2.15 -7.18 25.15
C LYS A 1 3.27 -8.11 25.61
N GLU A 2 3.08 -9.42 25.65
CA GLU A 2 4.10 -10.39 26.09
C GLU A 2 5.43 -10.28 25.31
N LEU A 3 5.38 -9.83 24.06
CA LEU A 3 6.56 -9.54 23.21
C LEU A 3 7.19 -8.16 23.46
N GLY A 4 6.79 -7.41 24.49
CA GLY A 4 7.30 -6.07 24.81
C GLY A 4 6.77 -4.93 23.92
N LEU A 5 5.82 -5.22 23.02
CA LEU A 5 5.22 -4.22 22.13
C LEU A 5 4.31 -3.26 22.91
N THR A 6 4.53 -1.95 22.73
CA THR A 6 3.75 -0.87 23.36
C THR A 6 2.61 -0.36 22.45
N ARG A 7 2.81 -0.42 21.14
CA ARG A 7 1.87 0.05 20.11
C ARG A 7 1.86 -0.87 18.89
N VAL A 8 0.71 -0.99 18.26
CA VAL A 8 0.55 -1.63 16.95
C VAL A 8 -0.09 -0.65 15.96
N VAL A 9 0.39 -0.67 14.72
CA VAL A 9 -0.21 0.08 13.61
C VAL A 9 -1.05 -0.89 12.80
N LEU A 10 -2.34 -0.60 12.65
CA LEU A 10 -3.26 -1.48 11.92
C LEU A 10 -3.04 -1.40 10.40
N ALA A 11 -3.36 -2.49 9.73
CA ALA A 11 -3.45 -2.51 8.28
C ALA A 11 -4.58 -1.55 7.82
N ARG A 12 -4.46 -1.01 6.60
CA ARG A 12 -5.34 0.07 6.10
C ARG A 12 -6.71 -0.44 5.66
N GLU A 13 -6.81 -1.74 5.47
CA GLU A 13 -7.99 -2.50 5.09
C GLU A 13 -8.88 -2.90 6.28
N VAL A 14 -8.41 -2.67 7.53
CA VAL A 14 -9.16 -3.03 8.74
C VAL A 14 -10.39 -2.13 8.88
N SER A 15 -11.57 -2.75 9.01
CA SER A 15 -12.83 -2.03 9.20
C SER A 15 -12.98 -1.46 10.60
N MET A 16 -13.94 -0.55 10.80
CA MET A 16 -14.23 0.00 12.13
C MET A 16 -14.78 -1.05 13.08
N GLU A 17 -15.56 -2.01 12.59
CA GLU A 17 -16.08 -3.13 13.36
C GLU A 17 -14.95 -4.07 13.81
N GLU A 18 -14.03 -4.38 12.91
CA GLU A 18 -12.84 -5.19 13.22
C GLU A 18 -11.93 -4.48 14.22
N LEU A 19 -11.71 -3.17 14.06
CA LEU A 19 -10.94 -2.36 15.01
C LEU A 19 -11.58 -2.38 16.41
N ALA A 20 -12.90 -2.22 16.49
CA ALA A 20 -13.62 -2.29 17.76
C ALA A 20 -13.46 -3.67 18.44
N GLU A 21 -13.48 -4.75 17.66
CA GLU A 21 -13.25 -6.11 18.17
C GLU A 21 -11.81 -6.33 18.64
N ILE A 22 -10.82 -5.84 17.88
CA ILE A 22 -9.41 -5.88 18.28
C ILE A 22 -9.23 -5.13 19.61
N ARG A 23 -9.79 -3.92 19.73
CA ARG A 23 -9.68 -3.10 20.94
C ARG A 23 -10.25 -3.78 22.19
N LYS A 24 -11.30 -4.60 22.06
CA LYS A 24 -11.86 -5.38 23.18
C LYS A 24 -10.93 -6.49 23.66
N ARG A 25 -10.08 -7.02 22.78
CA ARG A 25 -9.24 -8.20 23.04
C ARG A 25 -7.82 -7.86 23.48
N THR A 26 -7.41 -6.60 23.40
CA THR A 26 -6.07 -6.19 23.81
C THR A 26 -6.06 -4.79 24.39
N ASP A 27 -5.15 -4.54 25.31
CA ASP A 27 -4.87 -3.26 25.95
C ASP A 27 -3.61 -2.58 25.37
N VAL A 28 -3.04 -3.11 24.28
CA VAL A 28 -1.96 -2.45 23.53
C VAL A 28 -2.50 -1.19 22.85
N GLU A 29 -1.65 -0.17 22.71
CA GLU A 29 -2.01 1.03 21.96
C GLU A 29 -2.21 0.69 20.48
N ILE A 30 -3.25 1.25 19.88
CA ILE A 30 -3.63 1.02 18.49
C ILE A 30 -3.53 2.35 17.74
N GLU A 31 -2.78 2.36 16.63
CA GLU A 31 -2.70 3.47 15.70
C GLU A 31 -3.31 3.05 14.35
N ALA A 32 -4.14 3.91 13.77
CA ALA A 32 -4.84 3.63 12.51
C ALA A 32 -4.76 4.84 11.57
N PHE A 33 -4.73 4.56 10.27
CA PHE A 33 -4.74 5.59 9.23
C PHE A 33 -6.19 5.93 8.84
N VAL A 34 -6.60 7.19 9.01
CA VAL A 34 -7.94 7.66 8.64
C VAL A 34 -7.95 8.32 7.25
N HIS A 35 -6.93 9.14 6.96
CA HIS A 35 -6.79 9.86 5.70
C HIS A 35 -5.36 9.75 5.16
N GLY A 36 -5.19 9.88 3.85
CA GLY A 36 -3.89 9.89 3.20
C GLY A 36 -3.89 9.14 1.87
N ALA A 37 -2.69 8.91 1.33
CA ALA A 37 -2.55 8.15 0.10
C ALA A 37 -2.88 6.68 0.35
N MET A 38 -4.07 6.24 -0.06
CA MET A 38 -4.42 4.82 -0.10
C MET A 38 -3.45 4.12 -1.05
N CYS A 39 -2.78 3.09 -0.53
CA CYS A 39 -1.85 2.30 -1.31
C CYS A 39 -2.65 1.29 -2.13
N ILE A 40 -2.19 0.96 -3.34
CA ILE A 40 -2.71 -0.19 -4.09
C ILE A 40 -2.21 -1.52 -3.51
N SER A 41 -1.16 -1.47 -2.67
CA SER A 41 -0.55 -2.65 -2.07
C SER A 41 -1.21 -3.03 -0.74
N TYR A 42 -1.35 -4.34 -0.51
CA TYR A 42 -1.94 -4.91 0.70
C TYR A 42 -1.02 -4.76 1.91
N SER A 43 -1.56 -4.37 3.07
CA SER A 43 -0.83 -4.14 4.32
C SER A 43 0.45 -3.29 4.17
N GLY A 44 0.46 -2.34 3.24
CA GLY A 44 1.59 -1.44 3.00
C GLY A 44 2.84 -2.07 2.35
N ARG A 45 2.78 -3.35 1.93
CA ARG A 45 3.90 -4.06 1.30
C ARG A 45 3.98 -3.77 -0.19
N CYS A 46 4.70 -2.73 -0.57
CA CYS A 46 4.81 -2.29 -1.95
C CYS A 46 6.22 -2.54 -2.54
N THR A 47 6.30 -3.25 -3.66
CA THR A 47 7.55 -3.44 -4.43
C THR A 47 7.61 -2.57 -5.70
N LEU A 48 6.46 -2.02 -6.12
CA LEU A 48 6.32 -1.27 -7.37
C LEU A 48 7.21 -0.03 -7.42
N SER A 49 7.21 0.79 -6.36
CA SER A 49 8.04 1.99 -6.27
C SER A 49 9.53 1.66 -6.36
N ASN A 50 9.95 0.56 -5.71
CA ASN A 50 11.34 0.12 -5.73
C ASN A 50 11.73 -0.31 -7.15
N HIS A 51 10.88 -1.09 -7.82
CA HIS A 51 11.12 -1.56 -9.18
C HIS A 51 11.16 -0.43 -10.22
N MET A 52 10.24 0.54 -10.13
CA MET A 52 10.10 1.58 -11.15
C MET A 52 11.01 2.79 -10.95
N SER A 53 11.41 3.09 -9.71
CA SER A 53 12.10 4.34 -9.37
C SER A 53 13.28 4.16 -8.42
N MET A 54 13.66 2.92 -8.08
CA MET A 54 14.72 2.62 -7.11
C MET A 54 14.49 3.26 -5.73
N ARG A 55 13.23 3.55 -5.39
CA ARG A 55 12.83 4.11 -4.10
C ARG A 55 11.96 3.12 -3.32
N ASP A 56 12.46 2.66 -2.18
CA ASP A 56 11.78 1.67 -1.35
C ASP A 56 10.59 2.26 -0.58
N ALA A 57 9.38 1.89 -0.99
CA ALA A 57 8.14 2.32 -0.35
C ALA A 57 7.99 1.79 1.09
N ASN A 58 8.54 0.61 1.41
CA ASN A 58 8.45 0.02 2.75
C ASN A 58 9.37 0.71 3.76
N ARG A 59 10.29 1.57 3.28
CA ARG A 59 11.17 2.42 4.09
C ARG A 59 10.80 3.91 3.98
N GLY A 60 9.56 4.22 3.57
CA GLY A 60 9.06 5.59 3.44
C GLY A 60 9.47 6.31 2.15
N GLY A 61 10.14 5.61 1.23
CA GLY A 61 10.63 6.16 -0.03
C GLY A 61 9.59 6.24 -1.15
N CYS A 62 8.31 5.94 -0.93
CA CYS A 62 7.31 5.78 -2.00
C CYS A 62 7.30 6.94 -3.01
N SER A 63 7.50 6.63 -4.29
CA SER A 63 7.45 7.60 -5.40
C SER A 63 6.05 7.82 -5.99
N GLN A 64 5.03 7.19 -5.40
CA GLN A 64 3.64 7.20 -5.88
C GLN A 64 3.52 6.70 -7.34
N SER A 65 4.36 5.72 -7.74
CA SER A 65 4.36 5.21 -9.11
C SER A 65 3.01 4.67 -9.57
N CYS A 66 2.19 4.14 -8.68
CA CYS A 66 0.81 3.73 -9.00
C CYS A 66 -0.10 4.87 -9.49
N ARG A 67 0.30 6.14 -9.34
CA ARG A 67 -0.46 7.34 -9.76
C ARG A 67 0.18 8.05 -10.96
N TRP A 68 1.26 7.51 -11.52
CA TRP A 68 1.88 8.07 -12.71
C TRP A 68 0.92 7.98 -13.90
N LYS A 69 1.18 8.79 -14.92
CA LYS A 69 0.45 8.68 -16.19
C LYS A 69 0.97 7.43 -16.90
N TYR A 70 0.05 6.52 -17.22
CA TYR A 70 0.32 5.31 -17.96
C TYR A 70 -0.45 5.35 -19.28
N ASP A 71 0.23 4.96 -20.34
CA ASP A 71 -0.39 4.75 -21.63
C ASP A 71 -0.88 3.30 -21.72
N LEU A 72 -2.04 3.12 -22.36
CA LEU A 72 -2.57 1.79 -22.64
C LEU A 72 -1.98 1.35 -23.97
N TYR A 73 -1.32 0.21 -24.01
CA TYR A 73 -0.78 -0.35 -25.25
C TYR A 73 -1.62 -1.54 -25.67
N ASP A 74 -1.97 -1.61 -26.95
CA ASP A 74 -2.42 -2.86 -27.54
C ASP A 74 -1.20 -3.77 -27.68
N MET A 75 -1.34 -5.04 -27.28
CA MET A 75 -0.29 -6.04 -27.42
C MET A 75 -0.83 -7.22 -28.23
N PRO A 76 -1.03 -7.06 -29.56
CA PRO A 76 -1.12 -8.22 -30.43
C PRO A 76 0.24 -8.93 -30.33
N PHE A 77 0.23 -10.23 -30.09
CA PHE A 77 1.43 -11.06 -29.88
C PHE A 77 2.61 -10.63 -30.79
N GLY A 78 3.65 -10.04 -30.20
CA GLY A 78 4.89 -9.68 -30.91
C GLY A 78 5.20 -8.19 -30.93
N GLN A 79 6.04 -7.79 -29.96
CA GLN A 79 7.03 -6.68 -30.01
C GLN A 79 6.63 -5.24 -30.39
N GLU A 80 5.49 -4.94 -31.01
CA GLU A 80 5.08 -3.56 -31.28
C GLU A 80 4.20 -3.00 -30.15
N ARG A 81 4.74 -2.01 -29.42
CA ARG A 81 3.99 -1.23 -28.44
C ARG A 81 3.42 0.02 -29.11
N LYS A 82 2.13 0.02 -29.44
CA LYS A 82 1.43 1.20 -29.94
C LYS A 82 0.51 1.76 -28.86
N SER A 83 0.76 3.01 -28.43
CA SER A 83 -0.11 3.68 -27.46
C SER A 83 -1.51 3.85 -28.06
N LEU A 84 -2.53 3.40 -27.34
CA LEU A 84 -3.94 3.57 -27.70
C LEU A 84 -4.48 4.95 -27.35
N LYS A 85 -3.74 5.76 -26.57
CA LYS A 85 -4.19 7.07 -26.08
C LYS A 85 -3.26 8.24 -26.43
N GLY A 86 -2.26 8.02 -27.28
CA GLY A 86 -1.24 9.02 -27.66
C GLY A 86 0.11 8.67 -27.10
#